data_AF-A0A427C237-F1
#
_entry.id   AF-A0A427C237-F1
#
_cell.length_a   1.000
_cell.length_b   1.000
_cell.length_c   1.000
_cell.angle_alpha   90.00
_cell.angle_beta   90.00
_cell.angle_gamma   90.00
#
_symmetry.space_group_name_H-M   'P 1'
#
loop_
_entity.id
_entity.type
_entity.pdbx_description
1 polymer ?
#
loop_
_entity_poly.entity_id
_entity_poly.type
_entity_poly.pdbx_seq_one_letter_code
_entity_poly.pdbx_strand_id
1 'polypeptide(L)'
;MSHVNTFAKARLWVPLTLAVALAACSGKDEPAAPAADTATAPAAAPAAAPAPAPAVSAQVQSMGTEDLRDSASKALRENRMYAPAGDNAIEYYLALRDKTPDDASVKSALTDLLPYTVIAAEQNLAREDFTEAQRLVALVEKVDANAPALARLKQGVTGGMQTALKRTQEETDKVKKDAEARAKQLADQQRQQQAAEAEAARNIAAQAEAARRDSERQEADRQAAARREA
;
A
#
# COMPACT_ATOMS: atom_id res chain seq x y z
N MET A 1 -11.48 -19.13 59.35
CA MET A 1 -11.92 -19.30 57.95
C MET A 1 -10.87 -18.64 57.05
N SER A 2 -9.63 -19.14 57.06
CA SER A 2 -9.08 -20.21 56.21
C SER A 2 -8.25 -19.60 55.09
N HIS A 3 -7.04 -20.14 54.95
CA HIS A 3 -5.81 -19.45 54.56
C HIS A 3 -5.61 -19.15 53.06
N VAL A 4 -4.75 -18.16 52.86
CA VAL A 4 -4.04 -17.75 51.64
C VAL A 4 -3.05 -18.83 51.18
N ASN A 5 -3.04 -19.18 49.89
CA ASN A 5 -1.96 -19.92 49.21
C ASN A 5 -1.49 -19.06 48.02
N THR A 6 -0.48 -18.19 48.12
CA THR A 6 0.96 -18.46 47.91
C THR A 6 1.32 -19.67 47.05
N PHE A 7 1.70 -19.42 45.79
CA PHE A 7 2.84 -20.11 45.16
C PHE A 7 3.61 -19.12 44.28
N ALA A 8 4.69 -18.61 44.86
CA ALA A 8 5.74 -17.91 44.17
C ALA A 8 6.93 -18.87 43.99
N LYS A 9 7.64 -18.70 42.86
CA LYS A 9 9.05 -19.04 42.62
C LYS A 9 9.41 -20.52 42.39
N ALA A 10 9.70 -20.85 41.13
CA ALA A 10 10.91 -21.57 40.78
C ALA A 10 11.35 -21.30 39.32
N ARG A 11 12.43 -20.51 39.16
CA ARG A 11 13.57 -20.66 38.21
C ARG A 11 13.23 -21.04 36.75
N LEU A 12 13.43 -20.25 35.69
CA LEU A 12 14.50 -19.33 35.28
C LEU A 12 15.93 -19.90 35.43
N TRP A 13 16.62 -19.94 34.28
CA TRP A 13 18.01 -20.37 33.95
C TRP A 13 18.14 -21.85 33.54
N VAL A 14 18.75 -22.26 32.42
CA VAL A 14 19.65 -21.61 31.44
C VAL A 14 19.77 -22.55 30.20
N PRO A 15 20.28 -22.06 29.04
CA PRO A 15 20.13 -22.60 27.69
C PRO A 15 21.28 -23.54 27.26
N LEU A 16 21.30 -23.89 25.96
CA LEU A 16 22.42 -24.48 25.19
C LEU A 16 22.52 -26.02 25.09
N THR A 17 21.85 -26.57 24.07
CA THR A 17 22.30 -27.76 23.32
C THR A 17 21.91 -27.51 21.85
N LEU A 18 22.73 -26.83 21.06
CA LEU A 18 23.90 -27.36 20.34
C LEU A 18 23.58 -28.56 19.43
N ALA A 19 23.28 -28.22 18.19
CA ALA A 19 23.84 -28.80 16.96
C ALA A 19 24.09 -30.32 16.89
N VAL A 20 23.20 -31.07 16.21
CA VAL A 20 23.54 -32.15 15.26
C VAL A 20 22.38 -32.34 14.28
N ALA A 21 22.42 -31.69 13.11
CA ALA A 21 21.67 -32.11 11.91
C ALA A 21 22.20 -31.49 10.61
N LEU A 22 23.50 -31.19 10.55
CA LEU A 22 24.21 -30.91 9.29
C LEU A 22 25.29 -31.98 9.09
N ALA A 23 24.90 -33.08 8.45
CA ALA A 23 25.83 -34.08 7.93
C ALA A 23 25.16 -34.85 6.77
N ALA A 24 24.83 -34.13 5.71
CA ALA A 24 24.63 -34.72 4.39
C ALA A 24 25.18 -33.74 3.35
N CYS A 25 26.13 -34.23 2.56
CA CYS A 25 26.82 -33.57 1.45
C CYS A 25 28.05 -32.70 1.81
N SER A 26 29.10 -33.36 2.31
CA SER A 26 30.48 -32.99 1.94
C SER A 26 30.79 -33.61 0.58
N GLY A 27 31.04 -32.77 -0.42
CA GLY A 27 31.63 -33.13 -1.70
C GLY A 27 32.43 -31.93 -2.18
N LYS A 28 33.75 -32.00 -2.06
CA LYS A 28 34.72 -30.94 -2.39
C LYS A 28 35.38 -31.33 -3.70
N ASP A 29 35.21 -30.53 -4.74
CA ASP A 29 36.20 -30.32 -5.80
C ASP A 29 35.83 -29.05 -6.61
N GLU A 30 36.77 -28.13 -6.67
CA GLU A 30 36.83 -26.94 -7.52
C GLU A 30 38.10 -27.15 -8.38
N PRO A 31 38.06 -26.93 -9.71
CA PRO A 31 38.41 -25.60 -10.20
C PRO A 31 37.71 -25.12 -11.49
N ALA A 32 37.82 -23.80 -11.65
CA ALA A 32 37.80 -22.98 -12.87
C ALA A 32 36.45 -22.35 -13.30
N ALA A 33 36.43 -21.02 -13.17
CA ALA A 33 35.48 -20.09 -13.78
C ALA A 33 35.41 -20.25 -15.31
N PRO A 34 34.30 -19.82 -15.92
CA PRO A 34 34.41 -18.58 -16.67
C PRO A 34 33.25 -17.59 -16.46
N ALA A 35 33.64 -16.33 -16.56
CA ALA A 35 32.93 -15.18 -17.12
C ALA A 35 31.45 -14.97 -16.72
N ALA A 36 31.27 -13.93 -15.91
CA ALA A 36 30.03 -13.18 -15.80
C ALA A 36 29.66 -12.58 -17.17
N ASP A 37 28.59 -13.11 -17.78
CA ASP A 37 27.77 -12.33 -18.70
C ASP A 37 26.78 -11.51 -17.88
N THR A 38 27.11 -10.23 -17.69
CA THR A 38 26.13 -9.21 -17.33
C THR A 38 25.16 -9.03 -18.50
N ALA A 39 24.16 -9.91 -18.59
CA ALA A 39 22.99 -9.66 -19.40
C ALA A 39 22.14 -8.59 -18.69
N THR A 40 22.25 -7.36 -19.20
CA THR A 40 21.35 -6.24 -18.90
C THR A 40 19.90 -6.71 -19.02
N ALA A 41 19.21 -6.84 -17.88
CA ALA A 41 17.78 -7.09 -17.85
C ALA A 41 17.06 -5.93 -18.56
N PRO A 42 16.16 -6.19 -19.51
CA PRO A 42 15.35 -5.14 -20.10
C PRO A 42 14.51 -4.50 -19.01
N ALA A 43 14.52 -3.17 -18.94
CA ALA A 43 13.62 -2.40 -18.10
C ALA A 43 12.18 -2.87 -18.35
N ALA A 44 11.53 -3.36 -17.29
CA ALA A 44 10.14 -3.75 -17.34
C ALA A 44 9.31 -2.55 -17.82
N ALA A 45 8.71 -2.70 -19.01
CA ALA A 45 7.69 -1.77 -19.49
C ALA A 45 6.58 -1.68 -18.42
N PRO A 46 5.97 -0.50 -18.21
CA PRO A 46 4.85 -0.37 -17.29
C PRO A 46 3.79 -1.38 -17.70
N ALA A 47 3.45 -2.29 -16.77
CA ALA A 47 2.38 -3.24 -16.97
C ALA A 47 1.12 -2.45 -17.36
N ALA A 48 0.62 -2.69 -18.57
CA ALA A 48 -0.65 -2.15 -19.00
C ALA A 48 -1.69 -2.49 -17.93
N ALA A 49 -2.49 -1.50 -17.52
CA ALA A 49 -3.57 -1.72 -16.58
C ALA A 49 -4.41 -2.90 -17.08
N PRO A 50 -4.73 -3.89 -16.22
CA PRO A 50 -5.51 -5.04 -16.63
C PRO A 50 -6.80 -4.53 -17.28
N ALA A 51 -7.13 -5.07 -18.45
CA ALA A 51 -8.37 -4.76 -19.12
C ALA A 51 -9.54 -4.99 -18.14
N PRO A 52 -10.57 -4.14 -18.16
CA PRO A 52 -11.71 -4.30 -17.26
C PRO A 52 -12.26 -5.72 -17.41
N ALA A 53 -12.45 -6.40 -16.27
CA ALA A 53 -13.00 -7.74 -16.27
C ALA A 53 -14.35 -7.75 -17.02
N PRO A 54 -14.63 -8.78 -17.83
CA PRO A 54 -15.88 -8.84 -18.58
C PRO A 54 -17.07 -8.80 -17.62
N ALA A 55 -18.13 -8.08 -18.01
CA ALA A 55 -19.32 -7.88 -17.18
C ALA A 55 -19.99 -9.20 -16.76
N VAL A 56 -19.93 -10.21 -17.64
CA VAL A 56 -20.37 -11.58 -17.37
C VAL A 56 -19.13 -12.47 -17.32
N SER A 57 -18.98 -13.24 -16.25
CA SER A 57 -17.82 -14.11 -16.08
C SER A 57 -17.73 -15.20 -17.16
N ALA A 58 -16.50 -15.63 -17.49
CA ALA A 58 -16.27 -16.69 -18.47
C ALA A 58 -16.91 -18.03 -18.04
N GLN A 59 -16.92 -18.32 -16.73
CA GLN A 59 -17.60 -19.47 -16.14
C GLN A 59 -19.09 -19.47 -16.55
N VAL A 60 -19.79 -18.37 -16.27
CA VAL A 60 -21.22 -18.22 -16.59
C VAL A 60 -21.46 -18.35 -18.09
N GLN A 61 -20.62 -17.75 -18.93
CA GLN A 61 -20.76 -17.84 -20.38
C GLN A 61 -20.61 -19.26 -20.94
N SER A 62 -19.79 -20.09 -20.28
CA SER A 62 -19.55 -21.48 -20.69
C SER A 62 -20.68 -22.45 -20.31
N MET A 63 -21.61 -22.05 -19.45
CA MET A 63 -22.68 -22.93 -18.94
C MET A 63 -23.70 -23.32 -20.03
N GLY A 64 -24.34 -24.47 -19.83
CA GLY A 64 -25.46 -24.93 -20.65
C GLY A 64 -26.73 -24.11 -20.41
N THR A 65 -27.62 -24.07 -21.40
CA THR A 65 -28.86 -23.28 -21.34
C THR A 65 -29.80 -23.72 -20.20
N GLU A 66 -29.85 -25.01 -19.87
CA GLU A 66 -30.66 -25.53 -18.76
C GLU A 66 -30.07 -25.13 -17.40
N ASP A 67 -28.77 -25.40 -17.19
CA ASP A 67 -28.04 -24.98 -15.98
C ASP A 67 -28.16 -23.48 -15.72
N LEU A 68 -28.10 -22.66 -16.77
CA LEU A 68 -28.26 -21.22 -16.67
C LEU A 68 -29.66 -20.82 -16.19
N ARG A 69 -30.73 -21.50 -16.65
CA ARG A 69 -32.10 -21.23 -16.19
C ARG A 69 -32.28 -21.59 -14.72
N ASP A 70 -31.76 -22.74 -14.33
CA ASP A 70 -31.83 -23.21 -12.94
C ASP A 70 -31.04 -22.29 -12.02
N SER A 71 -29.83 -21.89 -12.44
CA SER A 71 -28.97 -20.99 -11.70
C SER A 71 -29.57 -19.58 -11.59
N ALA A 72 -30.14 -19.05 -12.67
CA ALA A 72 -30.86 -17.76 -12.64
C ALA A 72 -32.03 -17.78 -11.66
N SER A 73 -32.86 -18.82 -11.73
CA SER A 73 -34.02 -18.99 -10.85
C SER A 73 -33.60 -19.17 -9.38
N LYS A 74 -32.53 -19.92 -9.13
CA LYS A 74 -31.95 -20.09 -7.80
C LYS A 74 -31.40 -18.78 -7.26
N ALA A 75 -30.64 -18.04 -8.06
CA ALA A 75 -30.08 -16.75 -7.66
C ALA A 75 -31.18 -15.74 -7.29
N LEU A 76 -32.28 -15.68 -8.05
CA LEU A 76 -33.44 -14.85 -7.70
C LEU A 76 -34.08 -15.25 -6.36
N ARG A 77 -34.33 -16.54 -6.13
CA ARG A 77 -34.89 -17.04 -4.86
C ARG A 77 -33.98 -16.73 -3.67
N GLU A 78 -32.67 -16.71 -3.90
CA GLU A 78 -31.65 -16.41 -2.90
C GLU A 78 -31.31 -14.91 -2.85
N ASN A 79 -32.10 -14.05 -3.50
CA ASN A 79 -31.94 -12.60 -3.57
C ASN A 79 -30.57 -12.11 -4.11
N ARG A 80 -29.91 -12.93 -4.94
CA ARG A 80 -28.66 -12.59 -5.64
C ARG A 80 -28.96 -12.03 -7.03
N MET A 81 -29.50 -10.82 -7.06
CA MET A 81 -29.94 -10.18 -8.32
C MET A 81 -28.77 -9.77 -9.21
N TYR A 82 -27.75 -9.14 -8.63
CA TYR A 82 -26.60 -8.57 -9.36
C TYR A 82 -25.25 -8.85 -8.70
N ALA A 83 -25.23 -9.41 -7.49
CA ALA A 83 -24.01 -9.71 -6.72
C ALA A 83 -24.15 -11.07 -6.01
N PRO A 84 -23.03 -11.77 -5.76
CA PRO A 84 -21.66 -11.44 -6.16
C PRO A 84 -21.40 -11.70 -7.65
N ALA A 85 -20.29 -11.19 -8.18
CA ALA A 85 -19.91 -11.41 -9.59
C ALA A 85 -19.77 -12.91 -9.90
N GLY A 86 -20.29 -13.34 -11.06
CA GLY A 86 -20.25 -14.74 -11.51
C GLY A 86 -21.26 -15.69 -10.86
N ASP A 87 -22.01 -15.27 -9.84
CA ASP A 87 -23.09 -16.06 -9.20
C ASP A 87 -24.29 -15.16 -8.86
N ASN A 88 -24.93 -14.63 -9.91
CA ASN A 88 -26.08 -13.76 -9.78
C ASN A 88 -27.04 -13.89 -10.98
N ALA A 89 -28.30 -13.52 -10.75
CA ALA A 89 -29.38 -13.69 -11.72
C ALA A 89 -29.13 -12.93 -13.02
N ILE A 90 -28.71 -11.66 -12.97
CA ILE A 90 -28.52 -10.84 -14.18
C ILE A 90 -27.42 -11.41 -15.10
N GLU A 91 -26.32 -11.92 -14.56
CA GLU A 91 -25.27 -12.58 -15.37
C GLU A 91 -25.78 -13.86 -16.01
N TYR A 92 -26.52 -14.69 -15.28
CA TYR A 92 -27.12 -15.91 -15.84
C TYR A 92 -28.14 -15.60 -16.94
N TYR A 93 -29.01 -14.60 -16.76
CA TYR A 93 -29.97 -14.19 -17.79
C TYR A 93 -29.31 -13.53 -19.00
N LEU A 94 -28.21 -12.79 -18.83
CA LEU A 94 -27.44 -12.25 -19.95
C LEU A 94 -26.82 -13.37 -20.80
N ALA A 95 -26.23 -14.39 -20.15
CA ALA A 95 -25.71 -15.57 -20.85
C ALA A 95 -26.83 -16.40 -21.53
N LEU A 96 -28.01 -16.49 -20.91
CA LEU A 96 -29.20 -17.08 -21.54
C LEU A 96 -29.59 -16.31 -22.78
N ARG A 97 -29.67 -14.98 -22.70
CA ARG A 97 -30.07 -14.14 -23.85
C ARG A 97 -29.12 -14.33 -25.03
N ASP A 98 -27.82 -14.46 -24.78
CA ASP A 98 -26.84 -14.69 -25.85
C ASP A 98 -27.07 -16.04 -26.58
N LYS A 99 -27.65 -17.04 -25.88
CA LYS A 99 -27.98 -18.37 -26.45
C LYS A 99 -29.42 -18.47 -26.98
N THR A 100 -30.36 -17.72 -26.41
CA THR A 100 -31.78 -17.71 -26.76
C THR A 100 -32.28 -16.27 -26.94
N PRO A 101 -31.83 -15.55 -27.98
CA PRO A 101 -32.08 -14.12 -28.14
C PRO A 101 -33.56 -13.75 -28.34
N ASP A 102 -34.40 -14.71 -28.71
CA ASP A 102 -35.84 -14.51 -28.93
C ASP A 102 -36.73 -14.94 -27.75
N ASP A 103 -36.14 -15.43 -26.65
CA ASP A 103 -36.89 -15.82 -25.48
C ASP A 103 -37.47 -14.58 -24.73
N ALA A 104 -38.79 -14.41 -24.83
CA ALA A 104 -39.51 -13.33 -24.19
C ALA A 104 -39.40 -13.36 -22.65
N SER A 105 -39.28 -14.54 -22.05
CA SER A 105 -39.14 -14.67 -20.59
C SER A 105 -37.80 -14.13 -20.10
N VAL A 106 -36.72 -14.37 -20.86
CA VAL A 106 -35.38 -13.83 -20.55
C VAL A 106 -35.37 -12.31 -20.73
N LYS A 107 -35.99 -11.79 -21.80
CA LYS A 107 -36.13 -10.34 -22.01
C LYS A 107 -36.86 -9.67 -20.85
N SER A 108 -38.01 -10.23 -20.44
CA SER A 108 -38.79 -9.71 -19.31
C SER A 108 -37.98 -9.71 -18.01
N ALA A 109 -37.31 -10.83 -17.68
CA ALA A 109 -36.52 -10.93 -16.47
C ALA A 109 -35.37 -9.90 -16.42
N LEU A 110 -34.70 -9.65 -17.55
CA LEU A 110 -33.66 -8.62 -17.64
C LEU A 110 -34.24 -7.21 -17.47
N THR A 111 -35.42 -6.94 -18.05
CA THR A 111 -36.13 -5.66 -17.84
C THR A 111 -36.51 -5.46 -16.37
N ASP A 112 -36.97 -6.51 -15.67
CA ASP A 112 -37.36 -6.44 -14.26
C ASP A 112 -36.14 -6.29 -13.32
N LEU A 113 -35.00 -6.85 -13.69
CA LEU A 113 -33.76 -6.74 -12.92
C LEU A 113 -33.06 -5.38 -13.08
N LEU A 114 -33.22 -4.73 -14.24
CA LEU A 114 -32.48 -3.52 -14.59
C LEU A 114 -32.59 -2.38 -13.55
N PRO A 115 -33.77 -2.03 -13.02
CA PRO A 115 -33.88 -0.97 -12.02
C PRO A 115 -33.05 -1.24 -10.77
N TYR A 116 -32.99 -2.50 -10.32
CA TYR A 116 -32.23 -2.89 -9.14
C TYR A 116 -30.72 -2.83 -9.38
N THR A 117 -30.25 -3.22 -10.58
CA THR A 117 -28.84 -3.10 -10.95
C THR A 117 -28.40 -1.64 -11.08
N VAL A 118 -29.25 -0.77 -11.61
CA VAL A 118 -28.98 0.68 -11.66
C VAL A 118 -28.82 1.24 -10.25
N ILE A 119 -29.75 0.95 -9.34
CA ILE A 119 -29.68 1.40 -7.94
C ILE A 119 -28.39 0.89 -7.27
N ALA A 120 -28.01 -0.37 -7.52
CA ALA A 120 -26.78 -0.94 -6.98
C ALA A 120 -25.53 -0.23 -7.50
N ALA A 121 -25.49 0.13 -8.78
CA ALA A 121 -24.38 0.88 -9.36
C ALA A 121 -24.23 2.26 -8.69
N GLU A 122 -25.35 2.96 -8.46
CA GLU A 122 -25.37 4.25 -7.77
C GLU A 122 -24.89 4.15 -6.32
N GLN A 123 -25.32 3.11 -5.60
CA GLN A 123 -24.90 2.90 -4.22
C GLN A 123 -23.39 2.62 -4.12
N ASN A 124 -22.83 1.84 -5.05
CA ASN A 124 -21.39 1.58 -5.09
C ASN A 124 -20.60 2.84 -5.49
N LEU A 125 -21.12 3.66 -6.41
CA LEU A 125 -20.57 4.98 -6.70
C LEU A 125 -20.53 5.88 -5.46
N ALA A 126 -21.64 5.95 -4.71
CA ALA A 126 -21.72 6.75 -3.50
C ALA A 126 -20.77 6.28 -2.39
N ARG A 127 -20.42 4.98 -2.38
CA ARG A 127 -19.46 4.38 -1.45
C ARG A 127 -18.02 4.42 -1.95
N GLU A 128 -17.77 5.04 -3.11
CA GLU A 128 -16.47 5.05 -3.79
C GLU A 128 -15.94 3.63 -4.12
N ASP A 129 -16.81 2.62 -4.18
CA ASP A 129 -16.47 1.30 -4.72
C ASP A 129 -16.55 1.36 -6.25
N PHE A 130 -15.56 2.01 -6.85
CA PHE A 130 -15.51 2.25 -8.29
C PHE A 130 -15.31 0.98 -9.10
N THR A 131 -14.74 -0.07 -8.50
CA THR A 131 -14.54 -1.36 -9.17
C THR A 131 -15.88 -2.05 -9.37
N GLU A 132 -16.67 -2.17 -8.30
CA GLU A 132 -17.99 -2.79 -8.40
C GLU A 132 -18.98 -1.91 -9.19
N ALA A 133 -18.91 -0.58 -9.02
CA ALA A 133 -19.70 0.34 -9.82
C ALA A 133 -19.44 0.17 -11.32
N GLN A 134 -18.19 0.03 -11.76
CA GLN A 134 -17.86 -0.21 -13.18
C GLN A 134 -18.46 -1.51 -13.70
N ARG A 135 -18.38 -2.59 -12.91
CA ARG A 135 -18.95 -3.88 -13.28
C ARG A 135 -20.48 -3.79 -13.44
N LEU A 136 -21.15 -3.18 -12.48
CA LEU A 136 -22.61 -2.99 -12.52
C LEU A 136 -23.04 -2.08 -13.68
N VAL A 137 -22.27 -1.03 -13.99
CA VAL A 137 -22.51 -0.19 -15.18
C VAL A 137 -22.38 -1.01 -16.47
N ALA A 138 -21.40 -1.88 -16.56
CA ALA A 138 -21.22 -2.75 -17.72
C ALA A 138 -22.36 -3.78 -17.84
N LEU A 139 -22.92 -4.26 -16.73
CA LEU A 139 -24.13 -5.08 -16.73
C LEU A 139 -25.36 -4.31 -17.20
N VAL A 140 -25.56 -3.08 -16.71
CA VAL A 140 -26.64 -2.19 -17.17
C VAL A 140 -26.57 -1.98 -18.68
N GLU A 141 -25.38 -1.67 -19.21
CA GLU A 141 -25.15 -1.49 -20.65
C GLU A 141 -25.39 -2.77 -21.46
N LYS A 142 -25.01 -3.93 -20.92
CA LYS A 142 -25.28 -5.23 -21.54
C LYS A 142 -26.77 -5.53 -21.58
N VAL A 143 -27.54 -5.16 -20.56
CA VAL A 143 -28.99 -5.34 -20.55
C VAL A 143 -29.66 -4.39 -21.55
N ASP A 144 -29.37 -3.10 -21.44
CA ASP A 144 -29.91 -2.06 -22.31
C ASP A 144 -28.86 -0.94 -22.51
N ALA A 145 -28.32 -0.86 -23.73
CA ALA A 145 -27.36 0.17 -24.11
C ALA A 145 -27.97 1.58 -24.16
N ASN A 146 -29.30 1.69 -24.23
CA ASN A 146 -30.05 2.95 -24.24
C ASN A 146 -30.65 3.29 -22.86
N ALA A 147 -30.27 2.56 -21.80
CA ALA A 147 -30.77 2.81 -20.46
C ALA A 147 -30.53 4.29 -20.06
N PRO A 148 -31.57 5.05 -19.65
CA PRO A 148 -31.45 6.49 -19.38
C PRO A 148 -30.40 6.85 -18.32
N ALA A 149 -30.13 5.95 -17.37
CA ALA A 149 -29.14 6.15 -16.33
C ALA A 149 -27.69 5.98 -16.81
N LEU A 150 -27.45 5.30 -17.94
CA LEU A 150 -26.12 4.82 -18.32
C LEU A 150 -25.10 5.96 -18.50
N ALA A 151 -25.50 7.04 -19.18
CA ALA A 151 -24.63 8.20 -19.39
C ALA A 151 -24.19 8.82 -18.05
N ARG A 152 -25.14 9.03 -17.13
CA ARG A 152 -24.87 9.59 -15.80
C ARG A 152 -23.98 8.65 -14.97
N LEU A 153 -24.21 7.34 -15.02
CA LEU A 153 -23.40 6.37 -14.27
C LEU A 153 -21.94 6.35 -14.76
N LYS A 154 -21.71 6.31 -16.08
CA LYS A 154 -20.35 6.35 -16.67
C LYS A 154 -19.60 7.65 -16.30
N GLN A 155 -20.30 8.78 -16.34
CA GLN A 155 -19.76 10.06 -15.88
C GLN A 155 -19.44 10.05 -14.38
N GLY A 156 -20.32 9.46 -13.57
CA GLY A 156 -20.12 9.29 -12.13
C GLY A 156 -18.87 8.47 -11.78
N VAL A 157 -18.67 7.32 -12.45
CA VAL A 157 -17.44 6.52 -12.30
C VAL A 157 -16.21 7.36 -12.63
N THR A 158 -16.19 7.98 -13.81
CA THR A 158 -15.01 8.72 -14.30
C THR A 158 -14.67 9.89 -13.39
N GLY A 159 -15.67 10.70 -13.03
CA GLY A 159 -15.49 11.85 -12.15
C GLY A 159 -15.11 11.46 -10.73
N GLY A 160 -15.73 10.41 -10.19
CA GLY A 160 -15.42 9.88 -8.86
C GLY A 160 -13.99 9.37 -8.76
N MET A 161 -13.55 8.56 -9.73
CA MET A 161 -12.16 8.06 -9.79
C MET A 161 -11.15 9.20 -9.91
N GLN A 162 -11.40 10.20 -10.77
CA GLN A 162 -10.52 11.37 -10.88
C GLN A 162 -10.42 12.14 -9.56
N THR A 163 -11.52 12.29 -8.85
CA THR A 163 -11.56 12.97 -7.55
C THR A 163 -10.78 12.19 -6.49
N ALA A 164 -10.98 10.88 -6.41
CA ALA A 164 -10.26 10.00 -5.48
C ALA A 164 -8.75 9.97 -5.77
N LEU A 165 -8.36 9.95 -7.06
CA LEU A 165 -6.96 10.04 -7.48
C LEU A 165 -6.32 11.37 -7.07
N LYS A 166 -7.01 12.50 -7.31
CA LYS A 166 -6.52 13.83 -6.87
C LYS A 166 -6.33 13.89 -5.36
N ARG A 167 -7.30 13.40 -4.58
CA ARG A 167 -7.20 13.34 -3.11
C ARG A 167 -5.96 12.54 -2.67
N THR A 168 -5.74 11.37 -3.26
CA THR A 168 -4.57 10.52 -2.96
C THR A 168 -3.25 11.20 -3.32
N GLN A 169 -3.20 11.89 -4.46
CA GLN A 169 -2.02 12.66 -4.89
C GLN A 169 -1.74 13.82 -3.93
N GLU A 170 -2.76 14.59 -3.56
CA GLU A 170 -2.62 15.71 -2.62
C GLU A 170 -2.15 15.25 -1.24
N GLU A 171 -2.68 14.14 -0.73
CA GLU A 171 -2.22 13.53 0.53
C GLU A 171 -0.76 13.08 0.44
N THR A 172 -0.39 12.42 -0.66
CA THR A 172 0.99 11.99 -0.89
C THR A 172 1.95 13.18 -0.96
N ASP A 173 1.56 14.25 -1.65
CA ASP A 173 2.37 15.46 -1.79
C ASP A 173 2.50 16.22 -0.46
N LYS A 174 1.43 16.26 0.35
CA LYS A 174 1.48 16.81 1.71
C LYS A 174 2.46 16.02 2.58
N VAL A 175 2.37 14.69 2.58
CA VAL A 175 3.28 13.82 3.35
C VAL A 175 4.73 14.02 2.92
N LYS A 176 5.00 14.13 1.61
CA LYS A 176 6.34 14.41 1.10
C LYS A 176 6.87 15.77 1.56
N LYS A 177 6.07 16.84 1.41
CA LYS A 177 6.45 18.20 1.85
C LYS A 177 6.71 18.25 3.35
N ASP A 178 5.89 17.58 4.15
CA ASP A 178 6.06 17.52 5.60
C ASP A 178 7.34 16.75 5.98
N ALA A 179 7.64 15.65 5.29
CA ALA A 179 8.88 14.90 5.48
C ALA A 179 10.12 15.73 5.11
N GLU A 180 10.09 16.44 3.98
CA GLU A 180 11.15 17.35 3.53
C GLU A 180 11.37 18.50 4.52
N ALA A 181 10.29 19.11 5.01
CA ALA A 181 10.35 20.18 5.99
C ALA A 181 10.99 19.72 7.30
N ARG A 182 10.60 18.54 7.81
CA ARG A 182 11.21 17.94 9.02
C ARG A 182 12.68 17.59 8.80
N ALA A 183 13.04 17.04 7.64
CA ALA A 183 14.43 16.75 7.31
C ALA A 183 15.30 18.02 7.29
N LYS A 184 14.77 19.11 6.70
CA LYS A 184 15.45 20.41 6.69
C LYS A 184 15.60 20.99 8.10
N GLN A 185 14.54 20.93 8.92
CA GLN A 185 14.59 21.38 10.32
C GLN A 185 15.62 20.61 11.14
N LEU A 186 15.74 19.29 10.94
CA LEU A 186 16.75 18.47 11.62
C LEU A 186 18.17 18.83 11.16
N ALA A 187 18.38 19.02 9.85
CA ALA A 187 19.67 19.42 9.31
C ALA A 187 20.08 20.83 9.78
N ASP A 188 19.13 21.76 9.87
CA ASP A 188 19.37 23.12 10.38
C ASP A 188 19.70 23.09 11.88
N GLN A 189 19.00 22.28 12.68
CA GLN A 189 19.33 22.06 14.09
C GLN A 189 20.73 21.46 14.28
N GLN A 190 21.10 20.46 13.49
CA GLN A 190 22.45 19.87 13.53
C GLN A 190 23.53 20.90 13.17
N ARG A 191 23.31 21.72 12.13
CA ARG A 191 24.24 22.80 11.76
C ARG A 191 24.38 23.85 12.87
N GLN A 192 23.29 24.21 13.53
CA GLN A 192 23.33 25.12 14.68
C GLN A 192 24.09 24.52 15.86
N GLN A 193 23.88 23.25 16.18
CA GLN A 193 24.62 22.54 17.23
C GLN A 193 26.11 22.50 16.94
N GLN A 194 26.51 22.15 15.70
CA GLN A 194 27.91 22.13 15.28
C GLN A 194 28.56 23.52 15.32
N ALA A 195 27.83 24.56 14.91
CA ALA A 195 28.33 25.94 14.97
C ALA A 195 28.55 26.41 16.43
N ALA A 196 27.59 26.12 17.31
CA ALA A 196 27.69 26.44 18.73
C ALA A 196 28.84 25.68 19.42
N GLU A 197 29.03 24.40 19.10
CA GLU A 197 30.15 23.60 19.61
C GLU A 197 31.50 24.14 19.12
N ALA A 198 31.60 24.49 17.83
CA ALA A 198 32.81 25.09 17.27
C ALA A 198 33.14 26.46 17.90
N GLU A 199 32.14 27.28 18.19
CA GLU A 199 32.33 28.56 18.89
C GLU A 199 32.77 28.36 20.34
N ALA A 200 32.13 27.43 21.07
CA ALA A 200 32.54 27.06 22.42
C ALA A 200 34.00 26.57 22.46
N ALA A 201 34.40 25.72 21.50
CA ALA A 201 35.78 25.23 21.38
C ALA A 201 36.78 26.38 21.13
N ARG A 202 36.44 27.34 20.25
CA ARG A 202 37.27 28.53 20.01
C ARG A 202 37.44 29.40 21.25
N ASN A 203 36.36 29.61 22.01
CA ASN A 203 36.39 30.40 23.23
C ASN A 203 37.26 29.75 24.32
N ILE A 204 37.15 28.42 24.48
CA ILE A 204 38.01 27.65 25.40
C ILE A 204 39.47 27.75 24.98
N ALA A 205 39.78 27.60 23.69
CA ALA A 205 41.15 27.73 23.17
C ALA A 205 41.71 29.14 23.41
N ALA A 206 40.94 30.19 23.15
CA ALA A 206 41.35 31.58 23.39
C ALA A 206 41.60 31.87 24.87
N GLN A 207 40.77 31.35 25.79
CA GLN A 207 40.98 31.47 27.23
C GLN A 207 42.25 30.74 27.68
N ALA A 208 42.51 29.54 27.15
CA ALA A 208 43.72 28.79 27.45
C ALA A 208 44.98 29.51 26.96
N GLU A 209 44.95 30.14 25.79
CA GLU A 209 46.05 30.97 25.29
C GLU A 209 46.27 32.24 26.12
N ALA A 210 45.20 32.93 26.52
CA ALA A 210 45.29 34.10 27.39
C ALA A 210 45.90 33.74 28.75
N ALA A 211 45.44 32.64 29.38
CA ALA A 211 45.99 32.14 30.63
C ALA A 211 47.48 31.78 30.51
N ARG A 212 47.89 31.15 29.40
CA ARG A 212 49.32 30.87 29.13
C ARG A 212 50.14 32.15 29.03
N ARG A 213 49.68 33.14 28.26
CA ARG A 213 50.38 34.44 28.12
C ARG A 213 50.49 35.18 29.45
N ASP A 214 49.46 35.12 30.28
CA ASP A 214 49.49 35.75 31.61
C ASP A 214 50.46 35.03 32.55
N SER A 215 50.54 33.69 32.51
CA SER A 215 51.56 32.95 33.26
C SER A 215 52.99 33.30 32.80
N GLU A 216 53.22 33.38 31.48
CA GLU A 216 54.52 33.77 30.91
C GLU A 216 54.91 35.21 31.31
N ARG A 217 53.95 36.14 31.33
CA ARG A 217 54.18 37.52 31.79
C ARG A 217 54.53 37.58 33.27
N GLN A 218 53.78 36.87 34.12
CA GLN A 218 54.08 36.82 35.56
C GLN A 218 55.46 36.20 35.83
N GLU A 219 55.86 35.19 35.08
CA GLU A 219 57.19 34.61 35.17
C GLU A 219 58.28 35.59 34.72
N ALA A 220 58.08 36.30 33.61
CA ALA A 220 59.01 37.32 33.15
C ALA A 220 59.16 38.48 34.15
N ASP A 221 58.07 38.95 34.75
CA ASP A 221 58.07 40.00 35.77
C ASP A 221 58.82 39.55 37.03
N ARG A 222 58.61 38.30 37.48
CA ARG A 222 59.37 37.71 38.61
C ARG A 222 60.86 37.64 38.32
N GLN A 223 61.25 37.24 37.11
CA GLN A 223 62.66 37.21 36.71
C GLN A 223 63.27 38.61 36.65
N ALA A 224 62.54 39.60 36.13
CA ALA A 224 62.99 40.98 36.07
C ALA A 224 63.15 41.60 37.47
N ALA A 225 62.23 41.32 38.40
CA ALA A 225 62.35 41.74 39.80
C ALA A 225 63.59 41.11 40.46
N ALA A 226 63.79 39.80 40.30
CA ALA A 226 64.96 39.09 40.82
C ALA A 226 66.29 39.65 40.29
N ARG A 227 66.33 40.15 39.05
CA ARG A 227 67.52 40.80 38.47
C ARG A 227 67.79 42.21 39.00
N ARG A 228 66.79 42.91 39.55
CA ARG A 228 66.97 44.26 40.13
C ARG A 228 67.45 44.24 41.58
N GLU A 229 67.22 43.12 42.27
CA GLU A 229 67.64 42.90 43.65
C GLU A 229 69.05 42.31 43.78
N ALA A 230 69.69 41.96 42.66
CA ALA A 230 71.06 41.45 42.56
C ALA A 230 72.04 42.52 42.05
#